data_AF-B9SZ80-F1
#
_entry.id   AF-B9SZ80-F1
#
_cell.length_a   1.000
_cell.length_b   1.000
_cell.length_c   1.000
_cell.angle_alpha   90.00
_cell.angle_beta   90.00
_cell.angle_gamma   90.00
#
_symmetry.space_group_name_H-M   'P 1'
#
loop_
_entity.id
_entity.type
_entity.pdbx_description
1 polymer ?
#
loop_
_entity_poly.entity_id
_entity_poly.type
_entity_poly.pdbx_seq_one_letter_code
_entity_poly.pdbx_strand_id
1 'polypeptide(L)'
;MSEGGGMTVLDGTHLRSLQISLPDSAVNLNGAELLDFADSKASDSLFGLSLPQSLKFSAFQRLNITDDVTFRKTELTREAATDKLNHYLTAIADELKDNPLVVSVLDGNTLRLFLEDEDDFAMLAENLFTELDIEDKGKISKCEIRNALVNMGVEMGIPPFEELPLLNDILNKHGAEGEGDLGQSQFAELLQPILQEVADTLSQKHVVIIQNIKIVNGSELRKLLMTEKKLNNVTEKMLQDKRGKKAGQNNAEIIRDFLEENGKELGLPASEANEAVVLLYDAVFSDIKNEKCAAESEDEFKELVKEILEKFAEQLEANPVYCDLDN
;
A
#
# COMPACT_ATOMS: atom_id res chain seq x y z
N MET A 1 -10.50 10.61 -17.20
CA MET A 1 -9.80 9.51 -17.90
C MET A 1 -10.05 8.28 -17.05
N SER A 2 -10.59 7.21 -17.63
CA SER A 2 -11.21 6.06 -16.94
C SER A 2 -10.37 5.47 -15.82
N GLU A 3 -10.92 5.49 -14.60
CA GLU A 3 -10.45 4.75 -13.43
C GLU A 3 -11.33 3.50 -13.29
N GLY A 4 -11.01 2.43 -14.01
CA GLY A 4 -11.51 1.09 -13.72
C GLY A 4 -10.54 0.43 -12.75
N GLY A 5 -11.00 0.04 -11.56
CA GLY A 5 -10.16 -0.55 -10.52
C GLY A 5 -9.37 0.46 -9.66
N GLY A 6 -10.01 1.54 -9.21
CA GLY A 6 -9.35 2.63 -8.47
C GLY A 6 -8.61 2.16 -7.21
N MET A 7 -7.28 2.16 -7.27
CA MET A 7 -6.43 2.03 -6.08
C MET A 7 -6.69 3.21 -5.14
N THR A 8 -6.81 2.92 -3.85
CA THR A 8 -7.03 3.90 -2.80
C THR A 8 -5.84 3.91 -1.84
N VAL A 9 -5.34 5.09 -1.49
CA VAL A 9 -4.28 5.24 -0.49
C VAL A 9 -4.91 5.43 0.89
N LEU A 10 -4.51 4.60 1.85
CA LEU A 10 -4.87 4.69 3.26
C LEU A 10 -3.69 5.30 4.03
N ASP A 11 -3.79 6.59 4.31
CA ASP A 11 -2.77 7.41 4.97
C ASP A 11 -3.12 7.72 6.45
N GLY A 12 -4.21 7.15 6.95
CA GLY A 12 -4.70 7.36 8.31
C GLY A 12 -5.46 8.67 8.54
N THR A 13 -5.63 9.52 7.52
CA THR A 13 -6.31 10.82 7.66
C THR A 13 -7.76 10.65 8.13
N HIS A 14 -8.49 9.69 7.54
CA HIS A 14 -9.86 9.35 7.95
C HIS A 14 -9.93 8.86 9.40
N LEU A 15 -9.00 8.01 9.84
CA LEU A 15 -8.95 7.51 11.21
C LEU A 15 -8.69 8.62 12.23
N ARG A 16 -7.80 9.56 11.92
CA ARG A 16 -7.48 10.68 12.83
C ARG A 16 -8.67 11.60 13.08
N SER A 17 -9.57 11.72 12.10
CA SER A 17 -10.76 12.55 12.21
C SER A 17 -11.86 11.94 13.08
N LEU A 18 -11.75 10.65 13.42
CA LEU A 18 -12.73 9.95 14.24
C LEU A 18 -12.50 10.23 15.73
N GLN A 19 -13.48 10.89 16.36
CA GLN A 19 -13.62 10.83 17.81
C GLN A 19 -14.66 9.77 18.16
N ILE A 20 -14.19 8.64 18.67
CA ILE A 20 -15.08 7.51 18.99
C ILE A 20 -15.36 7.50 20.48
N SER A 21 -16.65 7.53 20.81
CA SER A 21 -17.16 7.26 22.15
C SER A 21 -17.56 5.80 22.27
N LEU A 22 -17.31 5.21 23.44
CA LEU A 22 -17.80 3.86 23.73
C LEU A 22 -19.34 3.85 23.78
N PRO A 23 -19.99 2.77 23.31
CA PRO A 23 -21.44 2.63 23.41
C PRO A 23 -21.92 2.72 24.86
N ASP A 24 -23.12 3.28 25.09
CA ASP A 24 -23.68 3.41 26.43
C ASP A 24 -23.89 2.06 27.15
N SER A 25 -24.00 0.98 26.39
CA SER A 25 -24.09 -0.40 26.88
C SER A 25 -22.75 -1.01 27.32
N ALA A 26 -21.61 -0.40 27.00
CA ALA A 26 -20.29 -0.87 27.41
C ALA A 26 -20.06 -0.47 28.88
N VAL A 27 -20.28 -1.41 29.79
CA VAL A 27 -19.95 -1.28 31.21
C VAL A 27 -18.75 -2.19 31.48
N ASN A 28 -17.61 -1.57 31.83
CA ASN A 28 -16.32 -2.19 32.16
C ASN A 28 -15.79 -3.16 31.08
N LEU A 29 -15.11 -2.62 30.08
CA LEU A 29 -14.38 -3.41 29.10
C LEU A 29 -13.02 -3.82 29.66
N ASN A 30 -12.60 -5.05 29.37
CA ASN A 30 -11.21 -5.43 29.57
C ASN A 30 -10.33 -4.94 28.39
N GLY A 31 -9.02 -4.93 28.59
CA GLY A 31 -8.08 -4.47 27.55
C GLY A 31 -8.17 -5.24 26.23
N ALA A 32 -8.52 -6.54 26.25
CA ALA A 32 -8.69 -7.30 25.01
C ALA A 32 -9.93 -6.86 24.23
N GLU A 33 -11.07 -6.73 24.91
CA GLU A 33 -12.32 -6.26 24.30
C GLU A 33 -12.17 -4.84 23.75
N LEU A 34 -11.39 -3.99 24.43
CA LEU A 34 -11.09 -2.65 23.95
C LEU A 34 -10.32 -2.67 22.63
N LEU A 35 -9.28 -3.52 22.53
CA LEU A 35 -8.47 -3.65 21.32
C LEU A 35 -9.29 -4.24 20.16
N ASP A 36 -10.11 -5.26 20.42
CA ASP A 36 -10.98 -5.85 19.40
C ASP A 36 -12.00 -4.83 18.88
N PHE A 37 -12.58 -4.02 19.78
CA PHE A 37 -13.46 -2.92 19.40
C PHE A 37 -12.73 -1.85 18.59
N ALA A 38 -11.52 -1.48 19.00
CA ALA A 38 -10.71 -0.49 18.30
C ALA A 38 -10.31 -0.97 16.91
N ASP A 39 -9.87 -2.22 16.78
CA ASP A 39 -9.53 -2.87 15.51
C ASP A 39 -10.75 -2.93 14.59
N SER A 40 -11.93 -3.29 15.10
CA SER A 40 -13.18 -3.27 14.33
C SER A 40 -13.51 -1.86 13.84
N LYS A 41 -13.38 -0.84 14.69
CA LYS A 41 -13.64 0.55 14.28
C LYS A 41 -12.64 1.09 13.28
N ALA A 42 -11.37 0.74 13.44
CA ALA A 42 -10.35 1.10 12.48
C ALA A 42 -10.61 0.40 11.14
N SER A 43 -10.94 -0.89 11.16
CA SER A 43 -11.32 -1.68 9.98
C SER A 43 -12.51 -1.05 9.25
N ASP A 44 -13.62 -0.78 9.95
CA ASP A 44 -14.82 -0.15 9.36
C ASP A 44 -14.48 1.16 8.62
N SER A 45 -13.59 1.95 9.21
CA SER A 45 -13.17 3.26 8.69
C SER A 45 -12.17 3.16 7.54
N LEU A 46 -11.56 1.99 7.37
CA LEU A 46 -10.65 1.64 6.29
C LEU A 46 -11.30 0.61 5.36
N PHE A 47 -12.59 0.82 5.03
CA PHE A 47 -13.35 -0.01 4.11
C PHE A 47 -13.46 -1.48 4.55
N GLY A 48 -13.51 -1.77 5.85
CA GLY A 48 -13.57 -3.15 6.35
C GLY A 48 -12.28 -3.94 6.15
N LEU A 49 -11.16 -3.28 5.91
CA LEU A 49 -9.85 -3.91 5.75
C LEU A 49 -9.45 -4.68 7.02
N SER A 50 -8.97 -5.92 6.84
CA SER A 50 -8.30 -6.64 7.92
C SER A 50 -6.93 -6.00 8.18
N LEU A 51 -6.77 -5.34 9.33
CA LEU A 51 -5.56 -4.60 9.64
C LEU A 51 -4.33 -5.53 9.71
N PRO A 52 -3.21 -5.17 9.06
CA PRO A 52 -1.95 -5.89 9.17
C PRO A 52 -1.48 -6.01 10.62
N GLN A 53 -0.88 -7.16 10.98
CA GLN A 53 -0.37 -7.39 12.32
C GLN A 53 0.75 -6.41 12.71
N SER A 54 1.58 -6.00 11.75
CA SER A 54 2.60 -4.97 11.94
C SER A 54 2.00 -3.65 12.42
N LEU A 55 0.89 -3.23 11.82
CA LEU A 55 0.21 -1.99 12.15
C LEU A 55 -0.48 -2.06 13.51
N LYS A 56 -1.15 -3.18 13.83
CA LYS A 56 -1.70 -3.42 15.18
C LYS A 56 -0.61 -3.39 16.25
N PHE A 57 0.52 -4.03 15.97
CA PHE A 57 1.65 -4.09 16.89
C PHE A 57 2.30 -2.71 17.11
N SER A 58 2.57 -1.97 16.04
CA SER A 58 3.10 -0.60 16.12
C SER A 58 2.17 0.32 16.91
N ALA A 59 0.86 0.25 16.67
CA ALA A 59 -0.13 1.04 17.40
C ALA A 59 -0.17 0.67 18.89
N PHE A 60 -0.13 -0.63 19.20
CA PHE A 60 -0.11 -1.12 20.57
C PHE A 60 1.14 -0.65 21.34
N GLN A 61 2.32 -0.66 20.72
CA GLN A 61 3.55 -0.18 21.36
C GLN A 61 3.46 1.28 21.78
N ARG A 62 2.76 2.12 21.00
CA ARG A 62 2.58 3.55 21.31
C ARG A 62 1.63 3.80 22.49
N LEU A 63 0.89 2.79 22.98
CA LEU A 63 0.05 2.90 24.18
C LEU A 63 0.83 2.92 25.50
N ASN A 64 2.16 2.74 25.45
CA ASN A 64 3.05 2.65 26.61
C ASN A 64 2.61 1.60 27.64
N ILE A 65 2.16 0.45 27.15
CA ILE A 65 1.72 -0.68 27.97
C ILE A 65 2.95 -1.56 28.25
N THR A 66 3.37 -1.63 29.51
CA THR A 66 4.56 -2.40 29.93
C THR A 66 4.34 -3.92 29.91
N ASP A 67 3.08 -4.37 30.05
CA ASP A 67 2.71 -5.79 30.09
C ASP A 67 1.37 -6.03 29.37
N ASP A 68 1.45 -6.56 28.15
CA ASP A 68 0.29 -6.89 27.30
C ASP A 68 -0.64 -7.93 27.94
N VAL A 69 -0.08 -8.97 28.56
CA VAL A 69 -0.86 -10.06 29.14
C VAL A 69 -1.71 -9.56 30.30
N THR A 70 -1.14 -8.67 31.12
CA THR A 70 -1.85 -8.04 32.23
C THR A 70 -2.86 -7.01 31.72
N PHE A 71 -2.48 -6.18 30.74
CA PHE A 71 -3.40 -5.18 30.18
C PHE A 71 -4.67 -5.80 29.60
N ARG A 72 -4.54 -6.87 28.80
CA ARG A 72 -5.68 -7.55 28.18
C ARG A 72 -6.72 -8.05 29.17
N LYS A 73 -6.31 -8.35 30.41
CA LYS A 73 -7.19 -8.84 31.49
C LYS A 73 -7.66 -7.73 32.43
N THR A 74 -7.09 -6.53 32.32
CA THR A 74 -7.40 -5.42 33.22
C THR A 74 -8.73 -4.81 32.83
N GLU A 75 -9.65 -4.71 33.78
CA GLU A 75 -10.89 -3.94 33.60
C GLU A 75 -10.58 -2.45 33.61
N LEU A 76 -11.09 -1.74 32.62
CA LEU A 76 -10.88 -0.31 32.45
C LEU A 76 -12.17 0.44 32.78
N THR A 77 -12.03 1.58 33.46
CA THR A 77 -13.14 2.52 33.59
C THR A 77 -13.51 3.06 32.21
N ARG A 78 -14.76 3.50 32.02
CA ARG A 78 -15.21 4.04 30.72
C ARG A 78 -14.32 5.18 30.21
N GLU A 79 -13.91 6.08 31.10
CA GLU A 79 -13.02 7.21 30.77
C GLU A 79 -11.65 6.70 30.29
N ALA A 80 -11.00 5.85 31.09
CA ALA A 80 -9.70 5.28 30.73
C ALA A 80 -9.75 4.44 29.44
N ALA A 81 -10.84 3.70 29.24
CA ALA A 81 -11.06 2.91 28.03
C ALA A 81 -11.25 3.82 26.80
N THR A 82 -12.03 4.89 26.91
CA THR A 82 -12.24 5.86 25.82
C THR A 82 -10.93 6.58 25.46
N ASP A 83 -10.15 6.97 26.45
CA ASP A 83 -8.84 7.58 26.23
C ASP A 83 -7.88 6.61 25.54
N LYS A 84 -7.81 5.35 26.00
CA LYS A 84 -6.95 4.34 25.39
C LYS A 84 -7.39 3.96 23.97
N LEU A 85 -8.69 3.89 23.72
CA LEU A 85 -9.26 3.69 22.38
C LEU A 85 -8.80 4.77 21.41
N ASN A 86 -9.03 6.04 21.74
CA ASN A 86 -8.67 7.15 20.86
C ASN A 86 -7.15 7.27 20.68
N HIS A 87 -6.36 6.99 21.72
CA HIS A 87 -4.90 6.89 21.59
C HIS A 87 -4.48 5.76 20.63
N TYR A 88 -5.11 4.59 20.70
CA TYR A 88 -4.79 3.48 19.81
C TYR A 88 -5.13 3.81 18.35
N LEU A 89 -6.32 4.38 18.10
CA LEU A 89 -6.73 4.82 16.76
C LEU A 89 -5.80 5.92 16.21
N THR A 90 -5.39 6.86 17.07
CA THR A 90 -4.40 7.89 16.71
C THR A 90 -3.05 7.25 16.37
N ALA A 91 -2.63 6.23 17.13
CA ALA A 91 -1.39 5.51 16.87
C ALA A 91 -1.43 4.75 15.54
N ILE A 92 -2.57 4.14 15.18
CA ILE A 92 -2.77 3.57 13.84
C ILE A 92 -2.67 4.67 12.77
N ALA A 93 -3.36 5.79 12.98
CA ALA A 93 -3.37 6.89 12.02
C ALA A 93 -1.97 7.52 11.84
N ASP A 94 -1.16 7.58 12.90
CA ASP A 94 0.23 8.01 12.80
C ASP A 94 1.07 6.98 12.02
N GLU A 95 0.86 5.69 12.26
CA GLU A 95 1.58 4.64 11.54
C GLU A 95 1.26 4.64 10.04
N LEU A 96 -0.01 4.81 9.68
CA LEU A 96 -0.42 4.94 8.27
C LEU A 96 0.04 6.24 7.63
N LYS A 97 0.20 7.32 8.39
CA LYS A 97 0.78 8.57 7.86
C LYS A 97 2.23 8.34 7.43
N ASP A 98 2.96 7.60 8.25
CA ASP A 98 4.37 7.31 8.04
C ASP A 98 4.56 6.22 6.96
N ASN A 99 3.74 5.17 7.01
CA ASN A 99 3.73 4.02 6.12
C ASN A 99 2.32 3.78 5.56
N PRO A 100 1.88 4.57 4.55
CA PRO A 100 0.56 4.41 3.97
C PRO A 100 0.40 3.06 3.28
N LEU A 101 -0.84 2.57 3.22
CA LEU A 101 -1.18 1.34 2.50
C LEU A 101 -1.89 1.70 1.20
N VAL A 102 -1.56 1.00 0.11
CA VAL A 102 -2.35 1.04 -1.12
C VAL A 102 -3.30 -0.14 -1.10
N VAL A 103 -4.58 0.10 -1.36
CA VAL A 103 -5.61 -0.95 -1.39
C VAL A 103 -6.45 -0.87 -2.65
N SER A 104 -6.94 -2.01 -3.12
CA SER A 104 -7.99 -2.10 -4.12
C SER A 104 -9.30 -2.46 -3.44
N VAL A 105 -10.31 -1.60 -3.63
CA VAL A 105 -11.67 -1.84 -3.13
C VAL A 105 -12.49 -2.44 -4.27
N LEU A 106 -12.83 -3.71 -4.13
CA LEU A 106 -13.56 -4.49 -5.13
C LEU A 106 -15.04 -4.53 -4.75
N ASP A 107 -15.82 -3.62 -5.33
CA ASP A 107 -17.26 -3.43 -5.08
C ASP A 107 -18.13 -3.87 -6.27
N GLY A 108 -17.50 -4.39 -7.32
CA GLY A 108 -18.15 -4.85 -8.55
C GLY A 108 -18.37 -3.76 -9.61
N ASN A 109 -18.07 -2.49 -9.33
CA ASN A 109 -18.26 -1.41 -10.31
C ASN A 109 -17.37 -1.57 -11.55
N THR A 110 -16.10 -1.98 -11.37
CA THR A 110 -15.20 -2.27 -12.49
C THR A 110 -15.78 -3.32 -13.43
N LEU A 111 -16.37 -4.39 -12.89
CA LEU A 111 -17.01 -5.43 -13.68
C LEU A 111 -18.26 -4.93 -14.39
N ARG A 112 -19.06 -4.07 -13.73
CA ARG A 112 -20.24 -3.45 -14.35
C ARG A 112 -19.87 -2.59 -15.55
N LEU A 113 -18.76 -1.84 -15.48
CA LEU A 113 -18.29 -1.04 -16.61
C LEU A 113 -18.06 -1.91 -17.87
N PHE A 114 -17.46 -3.09 -17.72
CA PHE A 114 -17.31 -4.02 -18.86
C PHE A 114 -18.63 -4.62 -19.33
N LEU A 115 -19.62 -4.79 -18.45
CA LEU A 115 -20.91 -5.41 -18.76
C LEU A 115 -21.96 -4.42 -19.29
N GLU A 116 -21.74 -3.12 -19.12
CA GLU A 116 -22.66 -2.05 -19.52
C GLU A 116 -22.72 -1.85 -21.05
N ASP A 117 -21.58 -2.04 -21.74
CA ASP A 117 -21.47 -1.95 -23.19
C ASP A 117 -21.18 -3.34 -23.79
N GLU A 118 -21.99 -3.75 -24.77
CA GLU A 118 -21.88 -5.05 -25.43
C GLU A 118 -20.57 -5.18 -26.21
N ASP A 119 -20.07 -4.08 -26.80
CA ASP A 119 -18.82 -4.07 -27.55
C ASP A 119 -17.60 -4.18 -26.61
N ASP A 120 -17.64 -3.52 -25.45
CA ASP A 120 -16.59 -3.63 -24.43
C ASP A 120 -16.53 -5.04 -23.83
N PHE A 121 -17.69 -5.64 -23.53
CA PHE A 121 -17.75 -7.03 -23.07
C PHE A 121 -17.25 -8.00 -24.14
N ALA A 122 -17.68 -7.83 -25.39
CA ALA A 122 -17.27 -8.69 -26.49
C ALA A 122 -15.74 -8.65 -26.68
N MET A 123 -15.14 -7.47 -26.61
CA MET A 123 -13.69 -7.27 -26.69
C MET A 123 -12.96 -7.95 -25.53
N LEU A 124 -13.45 -7.79 -24.30
CA LEU A 124 -12.89 -8.47 -23.12
C LEU A 124 -12.93 -9.99 -23.28
N ALA A 125 -14.09 -10.54 -23.66
CA ALA A 125 -14.28 -11.98 -23.82
C ALA A 125 -13.42 -12.56 -24.96
N GLU A 126 -13.27 -11.83 -26.07
CA GLU A 126 -12.39 -12.20 -27.19
C GLU A 126 -10.92 -12.24 -26.77
N ASN A 127 -10.45 -11.20 -26.05
CA ASN A 127 -9.08 -11.14 -25.56
C ASN A 127 -8.77 -12.31 -24.61
N LEU A 128 -9.63 -12.54 -23.61
CA LEU A 128 -9.47 -13.65 -22.66
C LEU A 128 -9.50 -15.01 -23.36
N PHE A 129 -10.41 -15.22 -24.32
CA PHE A 129 -10.48 -16.47 -25.07
C PHE A 129 -9.18 -16.72 -25.85
N THR A 130 -8.65 -15.70 -26.53
CA THR A 130 -7.43 -15.78 -27.33
C THR A 130 -6.20 -16.08 -26.47
N GLU A 131 -6.12 -15.49 -25.27
CA GLU A 131 -5.05 -15.78 -24.31
C GLU A 131 -5.09 -17.22 -23.78
N LEU A 132 -6.29 -17.77 -23.60
CA LEU A 132 -6.50 -19.12 -23.07
C LEU A 132 -6.39 -20.21 -24.15
N ASP A 133 -6.72 -19.91 -25.41
CA ASP A 133 -6.54 -20.82 -26.55
C ASP A 133 -5.11 -20.77 -27.10
N ILE A 134 -4.14 -21.10 -26.23
CA ILE A 134 -2.69 -21.01 -26.52
C ILE A 134 -2.30 -21.81 -27.77
N GLU A 135 -3.01 -22.91 -28.05
CA GLU A 135 -2.75 -23.79 -29.20
C GLU A 135 -3.56 -23.42 -30.46
N ASP A 136 -4.33 -22.33 -30.43
CA ASP A 136 -5.17 -21.83 -31.53
C ASP A 136 -6.07 -22.93 -32.12
N LYS A 137 -6.76 -23.68 -31.25
CA LYS A 137 -7.65 -24.78 -31.63
C LYS A 137 -9.04 -24.26 -32.04
N GLY A 138 -9.34 -23.00 -31.75
CA GLY A 138 -10.66 -22.37 -31.82
C GLY A 138 -11.60 -22.85 -30.71
N LYS A 139 -11.08 -23.51 -29.67
CA LYS A 139 -11.85 -24.14 -28.59
C LYS A 139 -11.03 -24.29 -27.32
N ILE A 140 -11.65 -23.97 -26.18
CA ILE A 140 -11.05 -24.14 -24.86
C ILE A 140 -11.95 -24.96 -23.93
N SER A 141 -11.36 -25.64 -22.95
CA SER A 141 -12.13 -26.38 -21.94
C SER A 141 -13.02 -25.43 -21.13
N LYS A 142 -14.21 -25.88 -20.71
CA LYS A 142 -15.08 -25.11 -19.79
C LYS A 142 -14.37 -24.67 -18.51
N CYS A 143 -13.45 -25.49 -17.99
CA CYS A 143 -12.69 -25.17 -16.80
C CYS A 143 -11.80 -23.93 -16.95
N GLU A 144 -11.51 -23.50 -18.19
CA GLU A 144 -10.73 -22.29 -18.46
C GLU A 144 -11.46 -21.00 -18.07
N ILE A 145 -12.77 -21.03 -17.81
CA ILE A 145 -13.48 -19.88 -17.22
C ILE A 145 -12.85 -19.46 -15.89
N ARG A 146 -12.40 -20.43 -15.08
CA ARG A 146 -11.68 -20.12 -13.85
C ARG A 146 -10.39 -19.34 -14.14
N ASN A 147 -9.62 -19.79 -15.13
CA ASN A 147 -8.37 -19.15 -15.52
C ASN A 147 -8.63 -17.77 -16.15
N ALA A 148 -9.75 -17.58 -16.86
CA ALA A 148 -10.18 -16.26 -17.33
C ALA A 148 -10.38 -15.28 -16.16
N LEU A 149 -11.05 -15.70 -15.08
CA LEU A 149 -11.22 -14.88 -13.88
C LEU A 149 -9.86 -14.59 -13.19
N VAL A 150 -8.94 -15.55 -13.20
CA VAL A 150 -7.57 -15.34 -12.68
C VAL A 150 -6.80 -14.35 -13.54
N ASN A 151 -6.88 -14.43 -14.87
CA ASN A 151 -6.24 -13.50 -15.80
C ASN A 151 -6.79 -12.08 -15.65
N MET A 152 -8.09 -11.94 -15.42
CA MET A 152 -8.71 -10.65 -15.09
C MET A 152 -8.12 -10.07 -13.80
N GLY A 153 -8.04 -10.89 -12.74
CA GLY A 153 -7.38 -10.51 -11.49
C GLY A 153 -7.96 -9.25 -10.81
N VAL A 154 -7.21 -8.76 -9.82
CA VAL A 154 -7.64 -7.61 -8.99
C VAL A 154 -7.75 -6.33 -9.82
N GLU A 155 -6.88 -6.17 -10.83
CA GLU A 155 -6.87 -5.02 -11.73
C GLU A 155 -8.19 -4.87 -12.49
N MET A 156 -8.79 -5.99 -12.91
CA MET A 156 -10.08 -5.99 -13.63
C MET A 156 -11.28 -6.20 -12.70
N GLY A 157 -11.09 -6.13 -11.39
CA GLY A 157 -12.18 -6.19 -10.42
C GLY A 157 -12.50 -7.58 -9.86
N ILE A 158 -11.69 -8.61 -10.16
CA ILE A 158 -11.86 -9.96 -9.65
C ILE A 158 -10.99 -10.16 -8.39
N PRO A 159 -11.58 -10.47 -7.22
CA PRO A 159 -10.79 -10.78 -6.03
C PRO A 159 -10.07 -12.13 -6.19
N PRO A 160 -8.94 -12.34 -5.47
CA PRO A 160 -8.37 -13.67 -5.31
C PRO A 160 -9.42 -14.65 -4.75
N PHE A 161 -9.35 -15.91 -5.16
CA PHE A 161 -10.34 -16.93 -4.77
C PHE A 161 -10.34 -17.20 -3.27
N GLU A 162 -9.22 -16.96 -2.59
CA GLU A 162 -9.07 -17.07 -1.14
C GLU A 162 -9.87 -15.98 -0.41
N GLU A 163 -9.97 -14.79 -1.01
CA GLU A 163 -10.61 -13.61 -0.44
C GLU A 163 -12.11 -13.55 -0.75
N LEU A 164 -12.55 -14.26 -1.80
CA LEU A 164 -13.97 -14.48 -2.09
C LEU A 164 -14.27 -15.98 -2.36
N PRO A 165 -14.40 -16.81 -1.30
CA PRO A 165 -14.68 -18.23 -1.45
C PRO A 165 -15.95 -18.55 -2.26
N LEU A 166 -16.92 -17.64 -2.27
CA LEU A 166 -18.17 -17.72 -3.04
C LEU A 166 -17.93 -17.78 -4.55
N LEU A 167 -16.76 -17.37 -5.06
CA LEU A 167 -16.43 -17.48 -6.48
C LEU A 167 -16.55 -18.92 -6.99
N ASN A 168 -16.12 -19.91 -6.20
CA ASN A 168 -16.24 -21.31 -6.60
C ASN A 168 -17.71 -21.74 -6.67
N ASP A 169 -18.55 -21.26 -5.75
CA ASP A 169 -19.99 -21.55 -5.76
C ASP A 169 -20.67 -20.92 -6.98
N ILE A 170 -20.28 -19.71 -7.38
CA ILE A 170 -20.77 -19.03 -8.58
C ILE A 170 -20.39 -19.82 -9.84
N LEU A 171 -19.12 -20.22 -9.97
CA LEU A 171 -18.65 -21.04 -11.10
C LEU A 171 -19.45 -22.34 -11.22
N ASN A 172 -19.65 -23.03 -10.09
CA ASN A 172 -20.44 -24.25 -10.03
C ASN A 172 -21.89 -24.04 -10.43
N LYS A 173 -22.52 -22.97 -9.93
CA LYS A 173 -23.91 -22.62 -10.21
C LYS A 173 -24.16 -22.39 -11.70
N HIS A 174 -23.21 -21.76 -12.40
CA HIS A 174 -23.30 -21.50 -13.84
C HIS A 174 -22.80 -22.67 -14.71
N GLY A 175 -22.31 -23.75 -14.10
CA GLY A 175 -21.84 -24.94 -14.83
C GLY A 175 -20.50 -24.72 -15.55
N ALA A 176 -19.65 -23.84 -15.00
CA ALA A 176 -18.28 -23.65 -15.46
C ALA A 176 -17.35 -24.82 -15.06
N GLU A 177 -17.78 -25.67 -14.12
CA GLU A 177 -17.11 -26.92 -13.77
C GLU A 177 -17.74 -28.09 -14.54
N GLY A 178 -16.95 -28.77 -15.39
CA GLY A 178 -17.41 -29.96 -16.10
C GLY A 178 -16.65 -30.28 -17.38
N GLU A 179 -17.05 -31.37 -18.03
CA GLU A 179 -16.48 -31.79 -19.30
C GLU A 179 -17.07 -31.02 -20.48
N GLY A 180 -16.23 -30.73 -21.47
CA GLY A 180 -16.61 -30.15 -22.75
C GLY A 180 -15.79 -28.92 -23.12
N ASP A 181 -15.78 -28.63 -24.42
CA ASP A 181 -15.09 -27.49 -24.99
C ASP A 181 -16.09 -26.41 -25.40
N LEU A 182 -15.67 -25.16 -25.27
CA LEU A 182 -16.39 -23.96 -25.67
C LEU A 182 -15.67 -23.33 -26.86
N GLY A 183 -16.42 -23.01 -27.92
CA GLY A 183 -15.98 -21.99 -28.87
C GLY A 183 -16.12 -20.59 -28.29
N GLN A 184 -15.54 -19.59 -28.95
CA GLN A 184 -15.50 -18.19 -28.48
C GLN A 184 -16.87 -17.63 -28.08
N SER A 185 -17.91 -17.82 -28.90
CA SER A 185 -19.25 -17.32 -28.56
C SER A 185 -19.85 -18.00 -27.33
N GLN A 186 -19.62 -19.31 -27.18
CA GLN A 186 -20.11 -20.09 -26.04
C GLN A 186 -19.36 -19.73 -24.75
N PHE A 187 -18.08 -19.37 -24.88
CA PHE A 187 -17.28 -18.84 -23.77
C PHE A 187 -17.85 -17.51 -23.29
N ALA A 188 -18.12 -16.56 -24.20
CA ALA A 188 -18.72 -15.27 -23.84
C ALA A 188 -20.10 -15.44 -23.18
N GLU A 189 -20.97 -16.28 -23.76
CA GLU A 189 -22.31 -16.59 -23.22
C GLU A 189 -22.26 -17.18 -21.79
N LEU A 190 -21.21 -17.93 -21.46
CA LEU A 190 -21.01 -18.49 -20.13
C LEU A 190 -20.33 -17.51 -19.16
N LEU A 191 -19.37 -16.72 -19.64
CA LEU A 191 -18.61 -15.76 -18.84
C LEU A 191 -19.50 -14.60 -18.35
N GLN A 192 -20.38 -14.08 -19.21
CA GLN A 192 -21.22 -12.91 -18.90
C GLN A 192 -22.07 -13.07 -17.62
N PRO A 193 -22.90 -14.13 -17.46
CA PRO A 193 -23.70 -14.29 -16.25
C PRO A 193 -22.86 -14.55 -14.99
N ILE A 194 -21.66 -15.12 -15.13
CA ILE A 194 -20.72 -15.30 -14.03
C ILE A 194 -20.21 -13.94 -13.55
N LEU A 195 -19.69 -13.10 -14.46
CA LEU A 195 -19.20 -11.76 -14.11
C LEU A 195 -20.30 -10.88 -13.49
N GLN A 196 -21.53 -11.00 -13.99
CA GLN A 196 -22.69 -10.30 -13.42
C GLN A 196 -22.94 -10.71 -11.97
N GLU A 197 -22.93 -12.02 -11.67
CA GLU A 197 -23.14 -12.51 -10.31
C GLU A 197 -21.98 -12.16 -9.38
N VAL A 198 -20.74 -12.14 -9.88
CA VAL A 198 -19.58 -11.65 -9.13
C VAL A 198 -19.75 -10.16 -8.80
N ALA A 199 -20.11 -9.34 -9.77
CA ALA A 199 -20.35 -7.91 -9.56
C ALA A 199 -21.48 -7.64 -8.55
N ASP A 200 -22.55 -8.43 -8.61
CA ASP A 200 -23.67 -8.34 -7.66
C ASP A 200 -23.26 -8.80 -6.26
N THR A 201 -22.48 -9.87 -6.15
CA THR A 201 -21.94 -10.34 -4.87
C THR A 201 -21.05 -9.28 -4.22
N LEU A 202 -20.13 -8.68 -5.00
CA LEU A 202 -19.23 -7.63 -4.52
C LEU A 202 -19.98 -6.34 -4.12
N SER A 203 -21.10 -6.03 -4.78
CA SER A 203 -21.91 -4.86 -4.40
C SER A 203 -22.63 -5.02 -3.06
N GLN A 204 -22.92 -6.25 -2.63
CA GLN A 204 -23.51 -6.51 -1.31
C GLN A 204 -22.45 -6.50 -0.22
N LYS A 205 -21.26 -7.01 -0.53
CA LYS A 205 -20.12 -7.01 0.38
C LYS A 205 -18.84 -6.90 -0.44
N HIS A 206 -18.24 -5.72 -0.43
CA HIS A 206 -17.00 -5.47 -1.14
C HIS A 206 -15.84 -6.22 -0.48
N VAL A 207 -14.79 -6.46 -1.27
CA VAL A 207 -13.54 -7.08 -0.82
C VAL A 207 -12.44 -6.03 -0.91
N VAL A 208 -11.58 -5.95 0.10
CA VAL A 208 -10.45 -5.01 0.10
C VAL A 208 -9.14 -5.78 0.10
N ILE A 209 -8.33 -5.54 -0.92
CA ILE A 209 -7.02 -6.18 -1.09
C ILE A 209 -5.93 -5.16 -0.86
N ILE A 210 -4.97 -5.48 0.00
CA ILE A 210 -3.75 -4.66 0.15
C ILE A 210 -2.85 -4.95 -1.04
N GLN A 211 -2.48 -3.91 -1.76
CA GLN A 211 -1.51 -3.99 -2.84
C GLN A 211 -0.10 -4.01 -2.26
N ASN A 212 0.80 -4.78 -2.89
CA ASN A 212 2.20 -4.89 -2.47
C ASN A 212 3.02 -3.68 -2.96
N ILE A 213 2.52 -2.48 -2.68
CA ILE A 213 3.07 -1.21 -3.15
C ILE A 213 3.51 -0.40 -1.93
N LYS A 214 4.79 -0.06 -1.88
CA LYS A 214 5.34 0.84 -0.87
C LYS A 214 5.28 2.28 -1.37
N ILE A 215 4.65 3.15 -0.59
CA ILE A 215 4.67 4.60 -0.85
C ILE A 215 5.86 5.21 -0.11
N VAL A 216 6.71 5.92 -0.84
CA VAL A 216 7.80 6.74 -0.30
C VAL A 216 7.37 8.20 -0.39
N ASN A 217 6.96 8.78 0.74
CA ASN A 217 6.37 10.13 0.83
C ASN A 217 7.24 11.14 1.61
N GLY A 218 8.48 10.78 1.96
CA GLY A 218 9.40 11.65 2.69
C GLY A 218 9.18 11.73 4.22
N SER A 219 8.19 11.02 4.78
CA SER A 219 7.89 11.02 6.23
C SER A 219 9.11 10.63 7.09
N GLU A 220 9.83 9.58 6.69
CA GLU A 220 11.02 9.09 7.38
C GLU A 220 12.19 10.09 7.32
N LEU A 221 12.33 10.80 6.19
CA LEU A 221 13.31 11.88 6.06
C LEU A 221 12.97 13.04 6.99
N ARG A 222 11.70 13.45 7.09
CA ARG A 222 11.27 14.48 8.05
C ARG A 222 11.56 14.08 9.49
N LYS A 223 11.31 12.84 9.87
CA LYS A 223 11.65 12.33 11.22
C LYS A 223 13.16 12.35 11.47
N LEU A 224 13.96 11.98 10.47
CA LEU A 224 15.42 12.03 10.54
C LEU A 224 15.91 13.46 10.73
N LEU A 225 15.40 14.41 9.94
CA LEU A 225 15.74 15.84 10.00
C LEU A 225 15.34 16.49 11.34
N MET A 226 14.24 16.07 11.95
CA MET A 226 13.84 16.54 13.29
C MET A 226 14.70 15.97 14.42
N THR A 227 15.40 14.85 14.19
CA THR A 227 16.19 14.18 15.22
C THR A 227 17.68 14.46 15.03
N GLU A 228 18.19 15.51 15.67
CA GLU A 228 19.59 15.96 15.55
C GLU A 228 20.61 14.80 15.73
N LYS A 229 20.38 13.91 16.69
CA LYS A 229 21.25 12.74 16.93
C LYS A 229 21.27 11.76 15.75
N LYS A 230 20.13 11.52 15.09
CA LYS A 230 20.05 10.60 13.93
C LYS A 230 20.70 11.25 12.71
N LEU A 231 20.41 12.52 12.46
CA LEU A 231 21.02 13.31 11.39
C LEU A 231 22.55 13.32 11.53
N ASN A 232 23.07 13.65 12.72
CA ASN A 232 24.51 13.67 12.97
C ASN A 232 25.18 12.30 12.73
N ASN A 233 24.53 11.20 13.14
CA ASN A 233 25.04 9.85 12.88
C ASN A 233 25.11 9.55 11.36
N VAL A 234 24.07 9.91 10.62
CA VAL A 234 24.06 9.74 9.15
C VAL A 234 25.17 10.57 8.51
N THR A 235 25.33 11.82 8.92
CA THR A 235 26.39 12.69 8.40
C THR A 235 27.79 12.18 8.76
N GLU A 236 27.99 11.65 9.96
CA GLU A 236 29.24 11.02 10.36
C GLU A 236 29.57 9.78 9.51
N LYS A 237 28.56 8.95 9.20
CA LYS A 237 28.74 7.81 8.28
C LYS A 237 29.12 8.26 6.87
N MET A 238 28.47 9.29 6.34
CA MET A 238 28.81 9.88 5.03
C MET A 238 30.24 10.43 5.01
N LEU A 239 30.68 11.10 6.09
CA LEU A 239 32.05 11.59 6.23
C LEU A 239 33.08 10.47 6.35
N GLN A 240 32.73 9.33 6.95
CA GLN A 240 33.60 8.15 6.99
C GLN A 240 33.72 7.50 5.61
N ASP A 241 32.61 7.38 4.87
CA ASP A 241 32.61 6.85 3.51
C ASP A 241 33.47 7.71 2.56
N LYS A 242 33.37 9.04 2.70
CA LYS A 242 34.25 10.01 2.02
C LYS A 242 35.75 9.73 2.22
N ARG A 243 36.17 9.31 3.42
CA ARG A 243 37.58 9.04 3.73
C ARG A 243 38.11 7.76 3.06
N GLY A 244 37.22 6.88 2.58
CA GLY A 244 37.55 5.66 1.84
C GLY A 244 37.54 5.80 0.31
N LYS A 245 36.88 6.83 -0.25
CA LYS A 245 36.72 7.05 -1.69
C LYS A 245 37.87 7.90 -2.31
N LYS A 246 38.06 7.80 -3.64
CA LYS A 246 39.21 8.38 -4.36
C LYS A 246 39.27 9.92 -4.25
N ALA A 247 40.48 10.46 -4.12
CA ALA A 247 40.73 11.90 -4.09
C ALA A 247 40.29 12.56 -5.42
N GLY A 248 39.27 13.44 -5.37
CA GLY A 248 38.83 14.27 -6.50
C GLY A 248 37.32 14.46 -6.64
N GLN A 249 36.52 13.69 -5.92
CA GLN A 249 35.05 13.75 -5.95
C GLN A 249 34.52 14.96 -5.17
N ASN A 250 33.52 15.65 -5.69
CA ASN A 250 32.93 16.80 -5.00
C ASN A 250 31.98 16.35 -3.86
N ASN A 251 31.64 17.24 -2.93
CA ASN A 251 30.81 16.86 -1.77
C ASN A 251 29.40 16.39 -2.19
N ALA A 252 28.81 16.97 -3.23
CA ALA A 252 27.50 16.58 -3.72
C ALA A 252 27.51 15.16 -4.32
N GLU A 253 28.53 14.81 -5.11
CA GLU A 253 28.74 13.47 -5.67
C GLU A 253 28.94 12.43 -4.55
N ILE A 254 29.72 12.75 -3.51
CA ILE A 254 29.90 11.86 -2.35
C ILE A 254 28.57 11.60 -1.63
N ILE A 255 27.77 12.65 -1.43
CA ILE A 255 26.45 12.51 -0.80
C ILE A 255 25.51 11.71 -1.69
N ARG A 256 25.51 11.98 -3.01
CA ARG A 256 24.72 11.22 -3.99
C ARG A 256 25.04 9.73 -3.92
N ASP A 257 26.30 9.35 -4.08
CA ASP A 257 26.73 7.95 -4.02
C ASP A 257 26.28 7.27 -2.71
N PHE A 258 26.44 7.95 -1.57
CA PHE A 258 26.01 7.40 -0.29
C PHE A 258 24.49 7.19 -0.22
N LEU A 259 23.70 8.15 -0.73
CA LEU A 259 22.24 8.06 -0.77
C LEU A 259 21.74 7.01 -1.77
N GLU A 260 22.46 6.77 -2.85
CA GLU A 260 22.15 5.67 -3.80
C GLU A 260 22.44 4.31 -3.16
N GLU A 261 23.55 4.17 -2.42
CA GLU A 261 23.92 2.93 -1.73
C GLU A 261 23.07 2.63 -0.48
N ASN A 262 22.71 3.67 0.30
CA ASN A 262 22.08 3.53 1.63
C ASN A 262 20.65 4.10 1.70
N GLY A 263 20.10 4.55 0.57
CA GLY A 263 18.83 5.28 0.53
C GLY A 263 17.67 4.55 1.19
N LYS A 264 17.58 3.23 1.02
CA LYS A 264 16.52 2.40 1.60
C LYS A 264 16.43 2.51 3.13
N GLU A 265 17.58 2.59 3.83
CA GLU A 265 17.62 2.74 5.29
C GLU A 265 17.17 4.14 5.75
N LEU A 266 17.33 5.13 4.87
CA LEU A 266 16.97 6.52 5.11
C LEU A 266 15.52 6.83 4.69
N GLY A 267 14.81 5.85 4.13
CA GLY A 267 13.46 6.04 3.62
C GLY A 267 13.41 6.69 2.23
N LEU A 268 14.50 6.63 1.46
CA LEU A 268 14.53 7.02 0.05
C LEU A 268 14.14 5.83 -0.85
N PRO A 269 13.56 6.10 -2.04
CA PRO A 269 13.39 5.07 -3.06
C PRO A 269 14.75 4.64 -3.62
N ALA A 270 14.86 3.42 -4.14
CA ALA A 270 16.09 2.96 -4.78
C ALA A 270 16.34 3.75 -6.07
N SER A 271 17.56 4.29 -6.24
CA SER A 271 17.88 5.27 -7.28
C SER A 271 17.58 4.82 -8.71
N GLU A 272 17.70 3.52 -8.98
CA GLU A 272 17.45 2.91 -10.30
C GLU A 272 16.09 2.16 -10.38
N ALA A 273 15.18 2.39 -9.43
CA ALA A 273 13.90 1.65 -9.40
C ALA A 273 13.01 1.94 -10.61
N ASN A 274 12.89 3.21 -11.00
CA ASN A 274 12.15 3.64 -12.19
C ASN A 274 12.56 5.06 -12.62
N GLU A 275 12.04 5.50 -13.77
CA GLU A 275 12.34 6.82 -14.34
C GLU A 275 11.96 7.97 -13.40
N ALA A 276 10.84 7.87 -12.67
CA ALA A 276 10.42 8.91 -11.73
C ALA A 276 11.43 9.10 -10.59
N VAL A 277 12.04 8.01 -10.10
CA VAL A 277 13.08 8.09 -9.07
C VAL A 277 14.37 8.69 -9.62
N VAL A 278 14.77 8.33 -10.85
CA VAL A 278 15.95 8.93 -11.50
C VAL A 278 15.76 10.46 -11.62
N LEU A 279 14.57 10.89 -12.06
CA LEU A 279 14.24 12.31 -12.16
C LEU A 279 14.22 13.02 -10.79
N LEU A 280 13.75 12.35 -9.73
CA LEU A 280 13.80 12.86 -8.36
C LEU A 280 15.25 13.15 -7.93
N TYR A 281 16.15 12.17 -8.10
CA TYR A 281 17.56 12.35 -7.76
C TYR A 281 18.18 13.47 -8.59
N ASP A 282 17.98 13.47 -9.91
CA ASP A 282 18.56 14.52 -10.76
C ASP A 282 18.02 15.92 -10.44
N ALA A 283 16.74 16.05 -10.10
CA ALA A 283 16.13 17.32 -9.70
C ALA A 283 16.67 17.83 -8.35
N VAL A 284 16.86 16.96 -7.37
CA VAL A 284 17.42 17.37 -6.07
C VAL A 284 18.87 17.84 -6.25
N PHE A 285 19.66 17.14 -7.08
CA PHE A 285 21.08 17.44 -7.26
C PHE A 285 21.37 18.54 -8.27
N SER A 286 20.44 18.87 -9.19
CA SER A 286 20.62 19.98 -10.14
C SER A 286 20.68 21.36 -9.46
N ASP A 287 19.97 21.49 -8.34
CA ASP A 287 19.84 22.75 -7.59
C ASP A 287 20.96 22.96 -6.57
N ILE A 288 21.89 22.01 -6.45
CA ILE A 288 23.02 22.11 -5.53
C ILE A 288 24.17 22.84 -6.22
N LYS A 289 24.68 23.87 -5.56
CA LYS A 289 25.84 24.61 -6.07
C LYS A 289 27.06 23.68 -6.05
N ASN A 290 27.54 23.30 -7.24
CA ASN A 290 28.82 22.62 -7.44
C ASN A 290 29.99 23.57 -7.15
N GLU A 291 30.18 23.99 -5.90
CA GLU A 291 31.41 24.65 -5.51
C GLU A 291 32.52 23.60 -5.35
N LYS A 292 33.57 23.77 -6.14
CA LYS A 292 34.71 22.85 -6.21
C LYS A 292 35.61 23.12 -4.99
N CYS A 293 35.33 22.51 -3.85
CA CYS A 293 35.94 23.00 -2.61
C CYS A 293 37.27 22.36 -2.23
N ALA A 294 38.31 23.18 -2.34
CA ALA A 294 39.51 23.03 -1.55
C ALA A 294 39.18 23.46 -0.11
N ALA A 295 39.08 22.46 0.78
CA ALA A 295 38.94 22.58 2.24
C ALA A 295 37.62 23.24 2.74
N GLU A 296 36.49 22.57 2.52
CA GLU A 296 35.28 22.81 3.33
C GLU A 296 35.41 22.18 4.73
N SER A 297 34.92 22.91 5.72
CA SER A 297 34.76 22.47 7.10
C SER A 297 33.76 21.32 7.22
N GLU A 298 33.88 20.49 8.27
CA GLU A 298 32.87 19.45 8.55
C GLU A 298 31.47 20.03 8.79
N ASP A 299 31.37 21.30 9.18
CA ASP A 299 30.11 22.01 9.39
C ASP A 299 29.43 22.39 8.07
N GLU A 300 30.19 22.84 7.06
CA GLU A 300 29.65 23.10 5.70
C GLU A 300 29.12 21.81 5.05
N PHE A 301 29.82 20.68 5.25
CA PHE A 301 29.34 19.38 4.78
C PHE A 301 28.02 18.97 5.46
N LYS A 302 27.89 19.22 6.78
CA LYS A 302 26.65 18.92 7.52
C LYS A 302 25.47 19.74 7.03
N GLU A 303 25.67 21.03 6.79
CA GLU A 303 24.62 21.89 6.24
C GLU A 303 24.22 21.44 4.84
N LEU A 304 25.18 21.04 4.00
CA LEU A 304 24.88 20.50 2.66
C LEU A 304 24.07 19.19 2.72
N VAL A 305 24.44 18.24 3.59
CA VAL A 305 23.67 17.00 3.79
C VAL A 305 22.24 17.33 4.20
N LYS A 306 22.07 18.26 5.14
CA LYS A 306 20.75 18.69 5.62
C LYS A 306 19.92 19.32 4.50
N GLU A 307 20.50 20.23 3.71
CA GLU A 307 19.81 20.87 2.57
C GLU A 307 19.32 19.83 1.56
N ILE A 308 20.17 18.85 1.22
CA ILE A 308 19.83 17.78 0.26
C ILE A 308 18.66 16.92 0.78
N LEU A 309 18.74 16.49 2.04
CA LEU A 309 17.68 15.68 2.66
C LEU A 309 16.37 16.47 2.80
N GLU A 310 16.43 17.78 3.06
CA GLU A 310 15.26 18.67 3.07
C GLU A 310 14.61 18.74 1.69
N LYS A 311 15.39 18.92 0.62
CA LYS A 311 14.87 18.92 -0.76
C LYS A 311 14.22 17.58 -1.14
N PHE A 312 14.84 16.45 -0.79
CA PHE A 312 14.22 15.14 -0.99
C PHE A 312 12.88 15.03 -0.25
N ALA A 313 12.83 15.45 1.02
CA ALA A 313 11.60 15.42 1.80
C ALA A 313 10.50 16.27 1.15
N GLU A 314 10.82 17.49 0.70
CA GLU A 314 9.86 18.38 0.02
C GLU A 314 9.35 17.81 -1.30
N GLN A 315 10.23 17.26 -2.13
CA GLN A 315 9.82 16.68 -3.42
C GLN A 315 8.97 15.42 -3.23
N LEU A 316 9.32 14.55 -2.26
CA LEU A 316 8.55 13.35 -1.95
C LEU A 316 7.21 13.64 -1.25
N GLU A 317 7.11 14.74 -0.50
CA GLU A 317 5.84 15.21 0.07
C GLU A 317 4.91 15.75 -1.03
N ALA A 318 5.46 16.47 -2.01
CA ALA A 318 4.69 17.00 -3.13
C ALA A 318 4.29 15.90 -4.12
N ASN A 319 5.20 14.96 -4.40
CA ASN A 319 5.02 13.87 -5.35
C ASN A 319 5.59 12.57 -4.77
N PRO A 320 4.80 11.82 -3.96
CA PRO A 320 5.23 10.53 -3.43
C PRO A 320 5.55 9.53 -4.55
N VAL A 321 6.53 8.67 -4.29
CA VAL A 321 6.91 7.59 -5.21
C VAL A 321 6.24 6.29 -4.79
N TYR A 322 5.69 5.57 -5.77
CA TYR A 322 5.09 4.25 -5.58
C TYR A 322 6.10 3.19 -6.05
N CYS A 323 6.47 2.28 -5.16
CA CYS A 323 7.42 1.22 -5.42
C CYS A 323 6.74 -0.13 -5.29
N ASP A 324 6.60 -0.86 -6.40
CA ASP A 324 6.13 -2.24 -6.39
C ASP A 324 7.17 -3.13 -5.70
N LEU A 325 6.72 -3.96 -4.76
CA LEU A 325 7.57 -4.86 -3.99
C LEU A 325 7.66 -6.27 -4.62
N ASP A 326 7.08 -6.46 -5.82
CA ASP A 326 7.06 -7.73 -6.57
C ASP A 326 8.28 -7.91 -7.51
N ASN A 327 9.27 -7.01 -7.46
CA ASN A 327 10.55 -7.11 -8.18
C ASN A 327 11.70 -7.66 -7.32
#